data_AF-A0A1B1MBM2-F1
#
_entry.id   AF-A0A1B1MBM2-F1
#
_cell.length_a   1.000
_cell.length_b   1.000
_cell.length_c   1.000
_cell.angle_alpha   90.00
_cell.angle_beta   90.00
_cell.angle_gamma   90.00
#
_symmetry.space_group_name_H-M   'P 1'
#
loop_
_entity.id
_entity.type
_entity.pdbx_description
1 polymer ?
#
loop_
_entity_poly.entity_id
_entity_poly.type
_entity_poly.pdbx_seq_one_letter_code
_entity_poly.pdbx_strand_id
1 'polypeptide(L)' 'MTGGASHEKASTTVPSAFGWCAWHKGHAEDLRLIQIHEQGSGAGGNLFACGPCRQAHHLVPLADRP' A
#
# COMPACT_ATOMS: atom_id res chain seq x y z
N MET A 1 -31.52 -24.27 25.23
CA MET A 1 -30.79 -24.40 23.95
C MET A 1 -30.09 -23.07 23.67
N THR A 2 -28.83 -22.96 24.07
CA THR A 2 -28.01 -21.76 23.86
C THR A 2 -26.80 -22.20 23.05
N GLY A 3 -26.84 -21.96 21.75
CA GLY A 3 -25.68 -21.96 20.84
C GLY A 3 -25.95 -20.80 19.90
N GLY A 4 -25.18 -19.73 19.91
CA GLY A 4 -23.74 -19.71 19.69
C GLY A 4 -23.59 -18.92 18.40
N ALA A 5 -23.55 -17.59 18.51
CA ALA A 5 -23.37 -16.71 17.37
C ALA A 5 -21.96 -16.96 16.80
N SER A 6 -21.89 -17.74 15.72
CA SER A 6 -20.71 -17.85 14.90
C SER A 6 -20.40 -16.45 14.39
N HIS A 7 -19.35 -15.84 14.95
CA HIS A 7 -18.71 -14.69 14.34
C HIS A 7 -18.11 -15.18 13.03
N GLU A 8 -18.88 -15.09 11.94
CA GLU A 8 -18.32 -14.97 10.61
C GLU A 8 -17.40 -13.75 10.67
N LYS A 9 -16.10 -13.99 10.77
CA LYS A 9 -15.11 -12.96 10.48
C LYS A 9 -15.29 -12.65 9.01
N ALA A 10 -16.18 -11.70 8.72
CA ALA A 10 -16.22 -11.00 7.46
C ALA A 10 -14.83 -10.38 7.29
N SER A 11 -13.94 -11.11 6.60
CA SER A 11 -12.68 -10.56 6.15
C SER A 11 -13.07 -9.59 5.06
N THR A 12 -13.35 -8.34 5.44
CA THR A 12 -13.48 -7.24 4.51
C THR A 12 -12.14 -7.13 3.80
N THR A 13 -11.99 -7.85 2.70
CA THR A 13 -10.95 -7.60 1.71
C THR A 13 -11.27 -6.24 1.14
N VAL A 14 -10.85 -5.19 1.85
CA VAL A 14 -10.68 -3.89 1.24
C VAL A 14 -9.80 -4.13 0.01
N PRO A 15 -10.17 -3.62 -1.17
CA PRO A 15 -9.33 -3.79 -2.35
C PRO A 15 -7.99 -3.10 -2.10
N SER A 16 -7.02 -3.91 -1.67
CA SER A 16 -5.64 -3.50 -1.48
C SER A 16 -5.03 -3.35 -2.87
N ALA A 17 -4.49 -2.18 -3.18
CA ALA A 17 -3.77 -1.99 -4.42
C ALA A 17 -2.59 -2.98 -4.49
N PHE A 18 -2.56 -3.80 -5.54
CA PHE A 18 -1.48 -4.74 -5.82
C PHE A 18 -0.59 -4.19 -6.94
N GLY A 19 0.73 -4.32 -6.80
CA GLY A 19 1.67 -3.89 -7.82
C GLY A 19 3.12 -3.94 -7.34
N TRP A 20 3.97 -3.10 -7.92
CA TRP A 20 5.40 -3.02 -7.58
C TRP A 20 5.71 -2.03 -6.44
N CYS A 21 6.40 -2.51 -5.40
CA CYS A 21 6.99 -1.68 -4.34
C CYS A 21 8.40 -1.21 -4.75
N ALA A 22 8.63 0.10 -4.80
CA ALA A 22 9.91 0.68 -5.20
C ALA A 22 11.02 0.51 -4.14
N TRP A 23 10.67 0.31 -2.87
CA TRP A 23 11.61 0.23 -1.75
C TRP A 23 12.26 -1.14 -1.62
N HIS A 24 11.47 -2.22 -1.55
CA HIS A 24 11.99 -3.59 -1.51
C HIS A 24 12.18 -4.21 -2.89
N LYS A 25 11.78 -3.50 -3.97
CA LYS A 25 11.90 -3.92 -5.38
C LYS A 25 11.21 -5.27 -5.66
N GLY A 26 9.92 -5.34 -5.37
CA GLY A 26 9.14 -6.56 -5.52
C GLY A 26 7.63 -6.31 -5.50
N HIS A 27 6.86 -7.30 -5.95
CA HIS A 27 5.40 -7.22 -5.93
C HIS A 27 4.86 -7.30 -4.51
N ALA A 28 3.85 -6.48 -4.21
CA ALA A 28 3.20 -6.46 -2.91
C ALA A 28 1.76 -5.95 -3.04
N GLU A 29 0.97 -6.26 -2.01
CA GLU A 29 -0.34 -5.67 -1.77
C GLU A 29 -0.23 -4.44 -0.85
N ASP A 30 -1.37 -3.78 -0.64
CA ASP A 30 -1.50 -2.56 0.15
C ASP A 30 -0.51 -1.47 -0.29
N LEU A 31 -0.38 -1.29 -1.61
CA LEU A 31 0.46 -0.24 -2.16
C LEU A 31 -0.20 1.14 -1.99
N ARG A 32 0.61 2.11 -1.61
CA ARG A 32 0.25 3.53 -1.61
C ARG A 32 1.27 4.33 -2.41
N LEU A 33 0.79 5.32 -3.16
CA LEU A 33 1.64 6.23 -3.90
C LEU A 33 2.42 7.10 -2.91
N ILE A 34 3.74 7.09 -2.99
CA ILE A 34 4.62 7.89 -2.14
C ILE A 34 5.11 9.11 -2.90
N GLN A 35 5.51 8.97 -4.17
CA GLN A 35 6.09 10.09 -4.89
C GLN A 35 5.81 9.97 -6.38
N ILE A 36 5.56 11.11 -7.03
CA ILE A 36 5.53 11.23 -8.48
C ILE A 36 6.84 11.90 -8.86
N HIS A 37 7.64 11.23 -9.69
CA HIS A 37 8.81 11.88 -10.31
C HIS A 37 8.38 12.40 -11.68
N GLU A 38 8.19 13.71 -11.81
CA GLU A 38 7.96 14.36 -13.10
C GLU A 38 9.20 14.19 -14.00
N GLN A 39 9.01 13.72 -15.22
CA GLN A 39 10.10 13.45 -16.15
C GLN A 39 10.68 14.74 -16.72
N GLY A 40 11.83 15.16 -16.20
CA GLY A 40 12.70 16.15 -16.86
C GLY A 40 13.74 15.53 -17.80
N SER A 41 14.33 14.37 -17.46
CA SER A 41 15.35 13.66 -18.28
C SER A 41 15.73 12.26 -17.76
N GLY A 42 14.89 11.63 -16.92
CA GLY A 42 15.14 10.30 -16.34
C GLY A 42 13.87 9.47 -16.32
N ALA A 43 13.95 8.20 -15.88
CA ALA A 43 12.79 7.31 -15.73
C ALA A 43 11.87 7.80 -14.59
N GLY A 44 11.20 8.93 -14.82
CA GLY A 44 10.18 9.46 -13.95
C GLY A 44 8.94 8.59 -14.04
N GLY A 45 8.38 8.31 -12.87
CA GLY A 45 7.24 7.43 -12.68
C GLY A 45 6.70 7.55 -11.27
N ASN A 46 5.60 6.83 -11.04
CA ASN A 46 4.92 6.77 -9.76
C ASN A 46 5.62 5.75 -8.85
N LEU A 47 6.17 6.22 -7.72
CA LEU A 47 6.80 5.37 -6.71
C LEU A 47 5.76 4.94 -5.68
N PHE A 48 5.47 3.64 -5.63
CA PHE A 48 4.57 3.04 -4.65
C PHE A 48 5.34 2.28 -3.56
N ALA A 49 4.79 2.25 -2.34
CA ALA A 49 5.30 1.47 -1.22
C ALA A 49 4.20 0.67 -0.53
N CYS A 50 4.50 -0.58 -0.17
CA CYS A 50 3.62 -1.45 0.62
C CYS A 50 3.62 -1.04 2.10
N GLY A 51 2.64 -1.52 2.86
CA GLY A 51 2.50 -1.25 4.30
C GLY A 51 3.79 -1.44 5.12
N PRO A 52 4.46 -2.60 5.05
CA PRO A 52 5.71 -2.83 5.75
C PRO A 52 6.81 -1.83 5.39
N CYS A 53 7.02 -1.52 4.11
CA CYS A 53 8.03 -0.55 3.67
C CYS A 53 7.70 0.87 4.12
N ARG A 54 6.42 1.25 4.12
CA ARG A 54 6.02 2.57 4.63
C ARG A 54 6.38 2.74 6.10
N GLN A 55 6.13 1.71 6.91
CA GLN A 55 6.45 1.74 8.35
C GLN A 55 7.97 1.73 8.57
N ALA A 56 8.70 0.84 7.90
CA ALA A 56 10.15 0.70 8.06
C ALA A 56 10.96 1.92 7.60
N HIS A 57 10.47 2.63 6.57
CA HIS A 57 11.15 3.81 6.01
C HIS A 57 10.45 5.13 6.37
N HIS A 58 9.45 5.11 7.27
CA HIS A 58 8.67 6.28 7.68
C HIS A 58 8.11 7.09 6.49
N LEU A 59 7.61 6.39 5.46
CA LEU A 59 7.14 7.01 4.23
C LEU A 59 5.73 7.56 4.41
N VAL A 60 5.55 8.83 4.06
CA VAL A 60 4.24 9.48 4.03
C VAL A 60 3.64 9.33 2.63
N PRO A 61 2.49 8.65 2.48
CA PRO A 61 1.76 8.60 1.22
C PRO A 61 1.49 9.99 0.67
N LEU A 62 1.52 10.13 -0.65
CA LEU A 62 1.28 11.39 -1.33
C LEU A 62 -0.09 11.99 -0.97
N ALA A 63 -1.11 11.14 -0.79
CA ALA A 63 -2.46 11.55 -0.40
C ALA A 63 -2.55 12.10 1.03
N ASP A 64 -1.55 11.84 1.88
CA ASP A 64 -1.49 12.27 3.27
C ASP A 64 -0.60 13.51 3.46
N ARG A 65 -0.10 14.12 2.36
CA ARG A 65 0.71 15.36 2.41
C ARG A 65 -0.20 16.59 2.29
N PRO A 66 0.11 17.69 3.01
CA PRO A 66 -0.64 18.94 2.95
C PRO A 66 -0.48 19.67 1.61
#